data_AF-A0A7K0CXZ4-F1
#
_entry.id   AF-A0A7K0CXZ4-F1
#
_cell.length_a   1.000
_cell.length_b   1.000
_cell.length_c   1.000
_cell.angle_alpha   90.00
_cell.angle_beta   90.00
_cell.angle_gamma   90.00
#
_symmetry.space_group_name_H-M   'P 1'
#
loop_
_entity.id
_entity.type
_entity.pdbx_description
1 polymer ?
#
loop_
_entity_poly.entity_id
_entity_poly.type
_entity_poly.pdbx_seq_one_letter_code
_entity_poly.pdbx_strand_id
1 'polypeptide(L)' 'MRPKGFSGYGDMAKKVHLQLRFPLGGAVLDYRAERSVAHRVAIELSRHGVDVSIDDNLRTGLADLPHEELWAV' A
#
# COMPACT_ATOMS: atom_id res chain seq x y z
N MET A 1 -19.24 27.72 -12.31
CA MET A 1 -19.11 26.36 -11.72
C MET A 1 -17.62 26.03 -11.68
N ARG A 2 -16.98 26.11 -10.51
CA ARG A 2 -15.54 25.82 -10.34
C ARG A 2 -15.37 24.37 -9.87
N PRO A 3 -14.36 23.62 -10.34
CA PRO A 3 -14.17 22.23 -9.92
C PRO A 3 -13.79 22.18 -8.44
N LYS A 4 -14.44 21.28 -7.69
CA LYS A 4 -14.14 21.02 -6.28
C LYS A 4 -12.73 20.42 -6.19
N GLY A 5 -11.87 21.07 -5.40
CA GLY A 5 -10.53 20.60 -5.11
C GLY A 5 -10.56 19.24 -4.41
N PHE A 6 -9.72 18.33 -4.87
CA PHE A 6 -9.36 17.11 -4.15
C PHE A 6 -8.57 17.52 -2.90
N SER A 7 -9.23 17.47 -1.73
CA SER A 7 -8.54 17.60 -0.45
C SER A 7 -7.91 16.25 -0.08
N GLY A 8 -6.72 15.99 -0.62
CA GLY A 8 -5.92 14.78 -0.33
C GLY A 8 -5.38 14.70 1.10
N TYR A 9 -5.68 15.67 1.96
CA TYR A 9 -5.21 15.71 3.35
C TYR A 9 -6.09 14.94 4.34
N GLY A 10 -7.36 14.68 4.01
CA GLY A 10 -8.25 13.85 4.85
C GLY A 10 -8.05 12.34 4.67
N ASP A 11 -7.42 11.94 3.57
CA ASP A 11 -7.28 10.54 3.16
C ASP A 11 -5.99 9.88 3.68
N MET A 12 -4.97 10.69 4.00
CA MET A 12 -3.74 10.18 4.63
C MET A 12 -3.97 9.64 6.04
N ALA A 13 -4.98 10.16 6.77
CA ALA A 13 -5.27 9.74 8.14
C ALA A 13 -5.76 8.28 8.26
N LYS A 14 -6.06 7.61 7.13
CA LYS A 14 -6.52 6.21 7.10
C LYS A 14 -5.51 5.24 6.48
N LYS A 15 -4.41 5.77 5.94
CA LYS A 15 -3.41 4.96 5.24
C LYS A 15 -2.31 4.53 6.21
N VAL A 16 -1.75 3.36 5.93
CA VAL A 16 -0.64 2.74 6.67
C VAL A 16 0.48 2.44 5.68
N HIS A 17 1.72 2.37 6.16
CA HIS A 17 2.83 1.80 5.40
C HIS A 17 2.69 0.28 5.41
N LEU A 18 2.77 -0.30 4.21
CA LEU A 18 2.75 -1.72 3.95
C LEU A 18 4.08 -2.11 3.30
N GLN A 19 4.84 -2.99 3.96
CA GLN A 19 6.05 -3.58 3.40
C GLN A 19 5.78 -5.04 3.01
N LEU A 20 6.13 -5.40 1.77
CA LEU A 20 6.02 -6.74 1.22
C LEU A 20 7.41 -7.29 0.91
N ARG A 21 7.77 -8.43 1.50
CA ARG A 21 9.05 -9.10 1.26
C ARG A 21 8.82 -10.46 0.62
N PHE A 22 9.32 -10.63 -0.60
CA PHE A 22 9.13 -11.84 -1.38
C PHE A 22 10.27 -12.84 -1.12
N PRO A 23 9.96 -14.12 -0.87
CA PRO A 23 10.95 -15.13 -0.55
C PRO A 23 11.83 -15.48 -1.77
N LEU A 24 11.25 -15.39 -2.97
CA LEU A 24 11.95 -15.60 -4.24
C LEU A 24 12.43 -14.25 -4.78
N GLY A 25 13.72 -14.17 -5.10
CA GLY A 25 14.35 -12.96 -5.64
C GLY A 25 14.68 -11.86 -4.62
N GLY A 26 14.24 -12.01 -3.35
CA GLY A 26 14.62 -11.11 -2.25
C GLY A 26 14.12 -9.67 -2.40
N ALA A 27 13.11 -9.45 -3.24
CA ALA A 27 12.55 -8.13 -3.47
C ALA A 27 11.76 -7.64 -2.24
N VAL A 28 11.89 -6.34 -1.94
CA VAL A 28 11.10 -5.64 -0.93
C VAL A 28 10.36 -4.50 -1.62
N LEU A 29 9.06 -4.41 -1.39
CA LEU A 29 8.21 -3.33 -1.90
C LEU A 29 7.58 -2.59 -0.72
N ASP A 30 7.61 -1.26 -0.78
CA ASP A 30 7.03 -0.38 0.23
C ASP A 30 5.90 0.44 -0.40
N TYR A 31 4.70 0.30 0.16
CA TYR A 31 3.49 0.95 -0.30
C TYR A 31 2.78 1.68 0.83
N ARG A 32 1.83 2.54 0.47
CA ARG A 32 0.77 2.99 1.36
C ARG A 32 -0.57 2.37 0.94
N ALA A 33 -1.40 2.01 1.91
CA ALA A 33 -2.73 1.47 1.66
C ALA A 33 -3.69 1.85 2.80
N GLU A 34 -5.00 1.80 2.57
CA GLU A 34 -5.93 1.81 3.70
C GLU A 34 -5.66 0.64 4.63
N ARG A 35 -5.81 0.84 5.94
CA ARG A 35 -5.59 -0.21 6.94
C ARG A 35 -6.38 -1.50 6.66
N SER A 36 -7.64 -1.37 6.27
CA SER A 36 -8.51 -2.50 5.91
C SER A 36 -7.96 -3.31 4.73
N VAL A 37 -7.41 -2.63 3.72
CA VAL A 37 -6.77 -3.24 2.55
C VAL A 37 -5.46 -3.90 2.94
N ALA A 38 -4.61 -3.22 3.72
CA ALA A 38 -3.35 -3.76 4.21
C ALA A 38 -3.53 -5.08 4.97
N HIS A 39 -4.55 -5.17 5.84
CA HIS A 39 -4.87 -6.43 6.53
C HIS A 39 -5.29 -7.54 5.58
N ARG A 40 -6.12 -7.26 4.56
CA ARG A 40 -6.51 -8.27 3.56
C ARG A 40 -5.29 -8.76 2.79
N VAL A 41 -4.40 -7.86 2.39
CA VAL A 41 -3.16 -8.19 1.67
C VAL A 41 -2.26 -9.07 2.53
N ALA A 42 -2.11 -8.77 3.83
CA ALA A 42 -1.34 -9.60 4.75
C ALA A 42 -1.90 -11.03 4.87
N ILE A 43 -3.23 -11.17 4.99
CA ILE A 43 -3.88 -12.49 5.08
C ILE A 43 -3.65 -13.30 3.79
N GLU A 44 -3.83 -12.68 2.63
CA GLU A 44 -3.73 -13.40 1.37
C GLU A 44 -2.28 -13.71 0.98
N LEU A 45 -1.36 -12.74 1.07
CA LEU A 45 0.02 -12.94 0.63
C LEU A 45 0.85 -13.82 1.58
N SER A 46 0.52 -13.86 2.87
CA SER A 46 1.17 -14.79 3.81
C SER A 46 0.97 -16.26 3.42
N ARG A 47 -0.16 -16.59 2.78
CA ARG A 47 -0.43 -17.94 2.24
C ARG A 47 0.54 -18.33 1.12
N HIS A 48 1.15 -17.34 0.48
CA HIS A 48 2.13 -17.52 -0.59
C HIS A 48 3.57 -17.37 -0.10
N GLY A 49 3.79 -17.29 1.22
CA GLY A 49 5.13 -17.16 1.82
C GLY A 49 5.75 -15.76 1.68
N VAL A 50 4.94 -14.74 1.37
CA VAL A 50 5.38 -13.34 1.38
C VAL A 50 5.26 -12.81 2.80
N ASP A 51 6.35 -12.26 3.33
CA ASP A 51 6.34 -11.60 4.62
C ASP A 51 5.75 -10.19 4.47
N VAL A 52 4.70 -9.90 5.25
CA VAL A 52 3.98 -8.62 5.18
C VAL A 52 4.09 -7.90 6.52
N SER A 53 4.59 -6.67 6.50
CA SER A 53 4.66 -5.78 7.68
C SER A 53 3.75 -4.58 7.47
N ILE A 54 3.00 -4.21 8.51
CA ILE A 54 2.09 -3.06 8.50
C ILE A 54 2.51 -2.12 9.63
N ASP A 55 2.75 -0.86 9.32
CA ASP A 55 3.04 0.16 10.32
C ASP A 55 2.31 1.48 10.06
N ASP A 56 2.13 2.26 11.13
CA ASP A 56 1.44 3.55 11.10
C ASP A 56 2.36 4.71 10.67
N ASN A 57 3.64 4.44 10.43
CA ASN A 57 4.62 5.46 10.14
C ASN A 57 4.72 5.69 8.62
N LEU A 58 3.71 6.39 8.08
CA LEU A 58 3.72 6.83 6.70
C LEU A 58 4.92 7.75 6.42
N ARG A 59 5.87 7.25 5.63
CA ARG A 59 6.95 8.06 5.09
C ARG A 59 6.46 8.85 3.88
N THR A 60 6.86 10.11 3.79
CA THR A 60 6.61 10.95 2.61
C THR A 60 7.27 10.34 1.38
N GLY A 61 6.49 10.08 0.33
CA GLY A 61 6.98 9.55 -0.96
C GLY A 61 6.63 8.09 -1.26
N LEU A 62 5.95 7.38 -0.35
CA LEU A 62 5.46 6.02 -0.65
C LEU A 62 4.36 6.04 -1.71
N ALA A 63 4.49 5.15 -2.70
CA ALA A 63 3.47 4.92 -3.71
C ALA A 63 2.23 4.27 -3.06
N ASP A 64 1.03 4.60 -3.54
CA ASP A 64 -0.14 3.79 -3.22
C ASP A 64 0.10 2.35 -3.72
N LEU A 65 -0.47 1.38 -3.01
CA LEU A 65 -0.56 0.00 -3.47
C LEU A 65 -1.09 0.04 -4.92
N PRO A 66 -0.36 -0.50 -5.91
CA PRO A 66 -0.69 -0.24 -7.29
C PRO A 66 -2.05 -0.83 -7.64
N HIS A 67 -2.92 0.03 -8.17
CA HIS A 67 -4.06 -0.41 -8.97
C HIS A 67 -3.52 -1.05 -10.26
N GLU A 68 -4.23 -2.06 -10.75
CA GLU A 68 -3.88 -2.87 -11.94
C GLU A 68 -3.37 -2.06 -13.15
N GLU A 69 -3.81 -0.81 -13.28
CA GLU A 69 -3.38 0.16 -14.30
C GLU A 69 -1.86 0.43 -14.32
N LEU A 70 -1.14 0.19 -13.22
CA LEU A 70 0.32 0.34 -13.13
C LEU A 70 1.09 -0.91 -13.62
N TRP A 71 0.38 -2.01 -13.91
CA TRP A 71 0.94 -3.26 -14.38
C TRP A 71 0.60 -3.54 -15.86
N ALA A 72 -0.29 -2.74 -16.45
CA ALA A 72 -0.56 -2.80 -17.88
C ALA A 72 0.59 -2.14 -18.65
N VAL A 73 1.45 -2.99 -19.21
CA VAL A 73 2.42 -2.62 -20.24
C VAL A 73 1.71 -2.54 -21.59
#